data_AF-A0AAX1RVX1-F1
#
_entry.id   AF-A0AAX1RVX1-F1
#
_cell.length_a   1.000
_cell.length_b   1.000
_cell.length_c   1.000
_cell.angle_alpha   90.00
_cell.angle_beta   90.00
_cell.angle_gamma   90.00
#
_symmetry.space_group_name_H-M   'P 1'
#
loop_
_entity.id
_entity.type
_entity.pdbx_description
1 polymer ?
#
loop_
_entity_poly.entity_id
_entity_poly.type
_entity_poly.pdbx_seq_one_letter_code
_entity_poly.pdbx_strand_id
1 'polypeptide(L)'
;MAKHAKTPKAFITIKDLGFALLKKDESDGTFEYANVTQTRGLQEISVETGGEIVNAYADGGIIESGNTDGEGKISMTMHAFPQEIRELIFNEIYDENGVYAEKQNKQNNYVAVWFKRERRDGTFQRIGLTKVMFSDPQIEGKTSEEDWEFSSEESEGTAMHRISDGTRKILFDSDKEDAKEDEFFKKLIGTTLEEASSDFNVAEDVKVNSIAIEPSSAQVQVDSTVQLSATVQPQEAKIKDVLYTTQDTQYATVDKDTGIVTGVAEGQATITATAKDGSGVTGTATVTVTPKSL
;
A
#
# COMPACT_ATOMS: atom_id res chain seq x y z
N MET A 1 31.83 39.84 -26.29
CA MET A 1 31.32 39.07 -25.13
C MET A 1 30.13 38.26 -25.60
N ALA A 2 30.30 36.94 -25.77
CA ALA A 2 29.21 36.05 -26.17
C ALA A 2 28.22 35.94 -25.00
N LYS A 3 27.03 36.52 -25.16
CA LYS A 3 25.88 36.22 -24.29
C LYS A 3 25.58 34.74 -24.49
N HIS A 4 26.09 33.89 -23.59
CA HIS A 4 25.61 32.53 -23.47
C HIS A 4 24.11 32.64 -23.17
N ALA A 5 23.27 32.27 -24.14
CA ALA A 5 21.86 32.10 -23.90
C ALA A 5 21.73 31.11 -22.74
N LYS A 6 21.14 31.53 -21.61
CA LYS A 6 20.77 30.60 -20.54
C LYS A 6 19.97 29.48 -21.20
N THR A 7 20.48 28.26 -21.13
CA THR A 7 19.79 27.06 -21.60
C THR A 7 18.35 27.13 -21.10
N PRO A 8 17.33 26.94 -21.97
CA PRO A 8 15.95 27.03 -21.53
C PRO A 8 15.75 26.06 -20.35
N LYS A 9 15.25 26.59 -19.23
CA LYS A 9 14.88 25.82 -18.02
C LYS A 9 13.63 24.99 -18.30
N ALA A 10 13.67 24.16 -19.34
CA ALA A 10 12.59 23.28 -19.73
C ALA A 10 12.63 22.01 -18.87
N PHE A 11 11.46 21.58 -18.40
CA PHE A 11 11.30 20.30 -17.73
C PHE A 11 11.43 19.18 -18.77
N ILE A 12 12.18 18.14 -18.42
CA ILE A 12 12.54 17.06 -19.35
C ILE A 12 11.95 15.72 -18.95
N THR A 13 11.59 15.52 -17.68
CA THR A 13 11.09 14.23 -17.22
C THR A 13 10.19 14.40 -16.00
N ILE A 14 9.16 13.57 -15.91
CA ILE A 14 8.32 13.41 -14.73
C ILE A 14 8.71 12.09 -14.05
N LYS A 15 8.93 12.12 -12.73
CA LYS A 15 9.33 10.97 -11.91
C LYS A 15 8.69 11.04 -10.53
N ASP A 16 8.90 9.99 -9.73
CA ASP A 16 8.50 9.90 -8.32
C ASP A 16 7.02 10.24 -8.10
N LEU A 17 6.16 9.67 -8.93
CA LEU A 17 4.72 9.72 -8.71
C LEU A 17 4.40 8.92 -7.46
N GLY A 18 3.72 9.53 -6.51
CA GLY A 18 3.25 8.82 -5.33
C GLY A 18 1.92 9.33 -4.85
N PHE A 19 1.30 8.50 -4.03
CA PHE A 19 -0.06 8.65 -3.53
C PHE A 19 -0.11 8.34 -2.05
N ALA A 20 -0.99 9.00 -1.32
CA ALA A 20 -1.28 8.68 0.07
C ALA A 20 -2.78 8.77 0.31
N LEU A 21 -3.36 7.73 0.91
CA LEU A 21 -4.77 7.67 1.25
C LEU A 21 -5.10 8.68 2.37
N LEU A 22 -6.03 9.59 2.14
CA LEU A 22 -6.52 10.51 3.16
C LEU A 22 -7.52 9.78 4.06
N LYS A 23 -7.14 9.49 5.31
CA LYS A 23 -7.98 8.81 6.32
C LYS A 23 -8.89 9.78 7.05
N LYS A 24 -8.35 10.95 7.43
CA LYS A 24 -9.08 11.99 8.16
C LYS A 24 -8.74 13.35 7.60
N ASP A 25 -9.74 14.20 7.56
CA ASP A 25 -9.64 15.60 7.16
C ASP A 25 -10.77 16.38 7.85
N GLU A 26 -10.49 16.87 9.05
CA GLU A 26 -11.47 17.51 9.94
C GLU A 26 -11.25 19.03 10.00
N SER A 27 -12.32 19.80 10.25
CA SER A 27 -12.27 21.26 10.29
C SER A 27 -11.60 21.84 11.55
N ASP A 28 -11.16 20.97 12.47
CA ASP A 28 -10.37 21.34 13.66
C ASP A 28 -8.87 21.47 13.34
N GLY A 29 -8.45 21.16 12.11
CA GLY A 29 -7.05 21.17 11.69
C GLY A 29 -6.40 19.79 11.66
N THR A 30 -7.13 18.74 12.06
CA THR A 30 -6.62 17.37 12.07
C THR A 30 -6.71 16.74 10.67
N PHE A 31 -5.58 16.27 10.15
CA PHE A 31 -5.54 15.43 8.96
C PHE A 31 -4.63 14.23 9.17
N GLU A 32 -4.98 13.12 8.54
CA GLU A 32 -4.23 11.86 8.66
C GLU A 32 -4.16 11.20 7.29
N TYR A 33 -2.95 10.86 6.85
CA TYR A 33 -2.72 10.08 5.64
C TYR A 33 -2.18 8.70 6.01
N ALA A 34 -2.57 7.70 5.24
CA ALA A 34 -2.09 6.33 5.33
C ALA A 34 -1.72 5.84 3.93
N ASN A 35 -1.15 4.64 3.85
CA ASN A 35 -0.87 3.96 2.58
C ASN A 35 -0.14 4.87 1.55
N VAL A 36 0.98 5.49 1.95
CA VAL A 36 1.88 6.32 1.10
C VAL A 36 2.66 5.53 0.01
N THR A 37 2.03 5.10 -1.08
CA THR A 37 2.69 4.32 -2.14
C THR A 37 3.41 5.20 -3.16
N GLN A 38 4.53 4.72 -3.71
CA GLN A 38 5.17 5.30 -4.89
C GLN A 38 5.08 4.36 -6.08
N THR A 39 4.76 4.91 -7.25
CA THR A 39 4.63 4.15 -8.49
C THR A 39 5.56 4.66 -9.57
N ARG A 40 5.84 3.77 -10.52
CA ARG A 40 6.60 4.04 -11.75
C ARG A 40 5.69 3.73 -12.94
N GLY A 41 6.04 4.25 -14.11
CA GLY A 41 5.26 4.00 -15.33
C GLY A 41 4.21 5.08 -15.66
N LEU A 42 4.32 6.25 -15.03
CA LEU A 42 3.59 7.44 -15.44
C LEU A 42 4.05 7.88 -16.83
N GLN A 43 3.13 7.92 -17.80
CA GLN A 43 3.40 8.40 -19.16
C GLN A 43 3.18 9.91 -19.23
N GLU A 44 2.03 10.36 -18.73
CA GLU A 44 1.63 11.76 -18.77
C GLU A 44 0.90 12.14 -17.47
N ILE A 45 1.12 13.37 -17.00
CA ILE A 45 0.34 13.97 -15.92
C ILE A 45 0.10 15.43 -16.23
N SER A 46 -1.16 15.85 -16.20
CA SER A 46 -1.55 17.25 -16.30
C SER A 46 -2.15 17.69 -14.98
N VAL A 47 -1.79 18.89 -14.53
CA VAL A 47 -2.36 19.49 -13.31
C VAL A 47 -2.72 20.92 -13.59
N GLU A 48 -4.02 21.18 -13.55
CA GLU A 48 -4.63 22.49 -13.72
C GLU A 48 -5.23 22.92 -12.39
N THR A 49 -4.54 23.86 -11.74
CA THR A 49 -4.98 24.42 -10.46
C THR A 49 -5.08 25.92 -10.59
N GLY A 50 -6.29 26.44 -10.50
CA GLY A 50 -6.64 27.85 -10.63
C GLY A 50 -8.13 27.92 -10.92
N GLY A 51 -8.84 28.85 -10.31
CA GLY A 51 -10.20 29.11 -10.76
C GLY A 51 -10.21 29.96 -12.02
N GLU A 52 -11.41 30.38 -12.37
CA GLU A 52 -11.64 31.28 -13.47
C GLU A 52 -11.16 32.68 -13.10
N ILE A 53 -10.49 33.34 -14.05
CA ILE A 53 -10.17 34.75 -13.93
C ILE A 53 -11.49 35.51 -14.10
N VAL A 54 -11.99 36.08 -13.02
CA VAL A 54 -13.14 36.98 -13.06
C VAL A 54 -12.61 38.39 -13.20
N ASN A 55 -12.94 39.00 -14.34
CA ASN A 55 -12.62 40.38 -14.63
C ASN A 55 -13.80 41.27 -14.24
N ALA A 56 -13.57 42.22 -13.34
CA ALA A 56 -14.48 43.33 -13.10
C ALA A 56 -14.23 44.40 -14.17
N TYR A 57 -15.30 44.81 -14.84
CA TYR A 57 -15.25 45.81 -15.90
C TYR A 57 -15.87 47.13 -15.44
N ALA A 58 -15.18 48.24 -15.69
CA ALA A 58 -15.74 49.59 -15.61
C ALA A 58 -15.28 50.41 -16.82
N ASP A 59 -16.17 51.25 -17.36
CA ASP A 59 -15.93 52.08 -18.55
C ASP A 59 -15.34 51.32 -19.76
N GLY A 60 -15.71 50.04 -19.91
CA GLY A 60 -15.25 49.18 -21.01
C GLY A 60 -13.84 48.61 -20.84
N GLY A 61 -13.17 48.82 -19.70
CA GLY A 61 -11.87 48.24 -19.36
C GLY A 61 -11.95 47.30 -18.15
N ILE A 62 -11.03 46.33 -18.10
CA ILE A 62 -10.83 45.51 -16.90
C ILE A 62 -10.16 46.41 -15.85
N ILE A 63 -10.86 46.63 -14.73
CA ILE A 63 -10.33 47.41 -13.60
C ILE A 63 -9.73 46.53 -12.51
N GLU A 64 -10.20 45.30 -12.40
CA GLU A 64 -9.74 44.35 -11.40
C GLU A 64 -9.91 42.92 -11.93
N SER A 65 -8.91 42.07 -11.71
CA SER A 65 -8.97 40.65 -12.02
C SER A 65 -8.79 39.89 -10.71
N GLY A 66 -9.78 39.07 -10.37
CA GLY A 66 -9.71 38.10 -9.26
C GLY A 66 -9.64 36.68 -9.81
N ASN A 67 -9.05 35.76 -9.06
CA ASN A 67 -9.13 34.32 -9.35
C ASN A 67 -10.20 33.70 -8.45
N THR A 68 -11.14 32.94 -9.01
CA THR A 68 -12.10 32.19 -8.18
C THR A 68 -11.41 31.00 -7.52
N ASP A 69 -11.94 30.53 -6.39
CA ASP A 69 -11.40 29.38 -5.68
C ASP A 69 -12.06 28.08 -6.19
N GLY A 70 -12.00 27.85 -7.50
CA GLY A 70 -12.57 26.67 -8.15
C GLY A 70 -11.79 25.38 -7.86
N GLU A 71 -12.37 24.24 -8.15
CA GLU A 71 -11.71 22.93 -8.07
C GLU A 71 -10.56 22.84 -9.08
N GLY A 72 -9.47 22.17 -8.72
CA GLY A 72 -8.40 21.85 -9.66
C GLY A 72 -8.74 20.58 -10.43
N LYS A 73 -8.17 20.42 -11.62
CA LYS A 73 -8.24 19.19 -12.40
C LYS A 73 -6.86 18.57 -12.50
N ILE A 74 -6.82 17.25 -12.44
CA ILE A 74 -5.62 16.46 -12.68
C ILE A 74 -5.98 15.32 -13.61
N SER A 75 -5.17 15.06 -14.62
CA SER A 75 -5.27 13.84 -15.43
C SER A 75 -3.96 13.10 -15.37
N MET A 76 -4.03 11.77 -15.40
CA MET A 76 -2.87 10.90 -15.45
C MET A 76 -3.09 9.76 -16.42
N THR A 77 -2.05 9.43 -17.17
CA THR A 77 -2.03 8.34 -18.13
C THR A 77 -0.90 7.39 -17.79
N MET A 78 -1.23 6.10 -17.68
CA MET A 78 -0.27 5.02 -17.42
C MET A 78 -0.48 3.90 -18.43
N HIS A 79 0.53 3.06 -18.66
CA HIS A 79 0.32 1.85 -19.46
C HIS A 79 -0.69 0.90 -18.79
N ALA A 80 -0.57 0.74 -17.48
CA ALA A 80 -1.52 0.05 -16.63
C ALA A 80 -1.32 0.54 -15.19
N PHE A 81 -2.40 0.82 -14.48
CA PHE A 81 -2.35 1.11 -13.05
C PHE A 81 -1.98 -0.16 -12.28
N PRO A 82 -0.91 -0.15 -11.48
CA PRO A 82 -0.59 -1.28 -10.61
C PRO A 82 -1.72 -1.56 -9.62
N GLN A 83 -1.85 -2.82 -9.19
CA GLN A 83 -2.90 -3.26 -8.26
C GLN A 83 -2.94 -2.42 -6.98
N GLU A 84 -1.79 -2.10 -6.40
CA GLU A 84 -1.70 -1.26 -5.20
C GLU A 84 -2.33 0.12 -5.39
N ILE A 85 -2.17 0.71 -6.57
CA ILE A 85 -2.76 2.01 -6.92
C ILE A 85 -4.27 1.88 -7.14
N ARG A 86 -4.70 0.77 -7.74
CA ARG A 86 -6.12 0.46 -7.94
C ARG A 86 -6.87 0.31 -6.61
N GLU A 87 -6.28 -0.40 -5.65
CA GLU A 87 -6.82 -0.54 -4.30
C GLU A 87 -6.83 0.81 -3.55
N LEU A 88 -5.72 1.55 -3.62
CA LEU A 88 -5.54 2.80 -2.88
C LEU A 88 -6.43 3.92 -3.41
N ILE A 89 -6.45 4.15 -4.72
CA ILE A 89 -7.15 5.28 -5.34
C ILE A 89 -8.59 4.89 -5.70
N PHE A 90 -8.74 3.82 -6.47
CA PHE A 90 -10.02 3.40 -7.04
C PHE A 90 -10.80 2.47 -6.11
N ASN A 91 -10.31 2.13 -4.91
CA ASN A 91 -11.00 1.24 -3.99
C ASN A 91 -11.40 -0.11 -4.65
N GLU A 92 -10.56 -0.60 -5.56
CA GLU A 92 -10.75 -1.86 -6.28
C GLU A 92 -10.15 -3.03 -5.49
N ILE A 93 -10.93 -3.61 -4.58
CA ILE A 93 -10.49 -4.75 -3.78
C ILE A 93 -10.75 -6.04 -4.56
N TYR A 94 -9.67 -6.72 -4.97
CA TYR A 94 -9.73 -8.01 -5.66
C TYR A 94 -9.89 -9.16 -4.65
N ASP A 95 -10.67 -10.18 -5.01
CA ASP A 95 -10.78 -11.40 -4.22
C ASP A 95 -9.56 -12.33 -4.40
N GLU A 96 -9.54 -13.45 -3.67
CA GLU A 96 -8.48 -14.47 -3.73
C GLU A 96 -8.29 -15.09 -5.13
N ASN A 97 -9.25 -14.90 -6.04
CA ASN A 97 -9.21 -15.37 -7.42
C ASN A 97 -8.79 -14.26 -8.40
N GLY A 98 -8.46 -13.06 -7.91
CA GLY A 98 -8.10 -11.91 -8.74
C GLY A 98 -9.30 -11.30 -9.46
N VAL A 99 -10.52 -11.44 -8.90
CA VAL A 99 -11.74 -10.87 -9.48
C VAL A 99 -12.17 -9.65 -8.67
N TYR A 100 -12.37 -8.53 -9.38
CA TYR A 100 -13.03 -7.34 -8.86
C TYR A 100 -14.44 -7.23 -9.46
N ALA A 101 -15.42 -6.90 -8.62
CA ALA A 101 -16.79 -6.61 -9.05
C ALA A 101 -17.23 -5.26 -8.49
N GLU A 102 -17.46 -4.30 -9.39
CA GLU A 102 -17.97 -2.98 -9.02
C GLU A 102 -19.40 -3.08 -8.46
N LYS A 103 -19.63 -2.46 -7.29
CA LYS A 103 -20.94 -2.42 -6.63
C LYS A 103 -21.55 -1.03 -6.74
N GLN A 104 -22.89 -0.96 -6.73
CA GLN A 104 -23.61 0.31 -6.74
C GLN A 104 -23.21 1.19 -5.54
N ASN A 105 -23.04 2.50 -5.77
CA ASN A 105 -22.59 3.51 -4.80
C ASN A 105 -21.12 3.37 -4.34
N LYS A 106 -20.29 2.67 -5.10
CA LYS A 106 -18.86 2.67 -4.86
C LYS A 106 -18.31 4.09 -5.00
N GLN A 107 -17.50 4.49 -4.03
CA GLN A 107 -16.84 5.79 -4.00
C GLN A 107 -15.33 5.57 -3.96
N ASN A 108 -14.62 6.36 -4.76
CA ASN A 108 -13.16 6.36 -4.80
C ASN A 108 -12.60 7.10 -3.60
N ASN A 109 -11.35 6.79 -3.27
CA ASN A 109 -10.72 7.35 -2.10
C ASN A 109 -10.22 8.77 -2.39
N TYR A 110 -10.26 9.62 -1.36
CA TYR A 110 -9.50 10.86 -1.38
C TYR A 110 -8.03 10.54 -1.13
N VAL A 111 -7.16 11.09 -1.96
CA VAL A 111 -5.72 10.84 -1.88
C VAL A 111 -4.94 12.14 -1.99
N ALA A 112 -3.80 12.23 -1.31
CA ALA A 112 -2.74 13.13 -1.73
C ALA A 112 -2.00 12.50 -2.90
N VAL A 113 -1.58 13.31 -3.86
CA VAL A 113 -0.76 12.89 -5.00
C VAL A 113 0.41 13.83 -5.16
N TRP A 114 1.59 13.31 -5.45
CA TRP A 114 2.74 14.15 -5.75
C TRP A 114 3.58 13.57 -6.88
N PHE A 115 4.31 14.44 -7.57
CA PHE A 115 5.24 14.05 -8.61
C PHE A 115 6.37 15.07 -8.73
N LYS A 116 7.49 14.62 -9.26
CA LYS A 116 8.70 15.40 -9.49
C LYS A 116 8.83 15.73 -10.97
N ARG A 117 9.17 16.98 -11.29
CA ARG A 117 9.54 17.44 -12.63
C ARG A 117 11.00 17.87 -12.62
N GLU A 118 11.85 17.13 -13.32
CA GLU A 118 13.29 17.43 -13.42
C GLU A 118 13.56 18.39 -14.58
N ARG A 119 14.44 19.37 -14.37
CA ARG A 119 14.98 20.28 -15.39
C ARG A 119 16.31 19.74 -15.93
N ARG A 120 16.75 20.25 -17.08
CA ARG A 120 18.03 19.86 -17.71
C ARG A 120 19.28 20.11 -16.85
N ASP A 121 19.20 21.03 -15.89
CA ASP A 121 20.30 21.39 -14.99
C ASP A 121 20.38 20.48 -13.75
N GLY A 122 19.48 19.49 -13.62
CA GLY A 122 19.38 18.60 -12.46
C GLY A 122 18.56 19.17 -11.31
N THR A 123 18.17 20.46 -11.35
CA THR A 123 17.19 21.00 -10.40
C THR A 123 15.80 20.44 -10.72
N PHE A 124 14.93 20.38 -9.72
CA PHE A 124 13.60 19.82 -9.87
C PHE A 124 12.55 20.63 -9.11
N GLN A 125 11.32 20.51 -9.58
CA GLN A 125 10.15 20.95 -8.85
C GLN A 125 9.32 19.73 -8.43
N ARG A 126 8.89 19.69 -7.19
CA ARG A 126 7.90 18.71 -6.72
C ARG A 126 6.55 19.40 -6.57
N ILE A 127 5.53 18.80 -7.14
CA ILE A 127 4.15 19.28 -7.07
C ILE A 127 3.39 18.26 -6.26
N GLY A 128 2.70 18.72 -5.22
CA GLY A 128 1.81 17.89 -4.39
C GLY A 128 0.42 18.49 -4.38
N LEU A 129 -0.59 17.64 -4.52
CA LEU A 129 -1.98 17.97 -4.26
C LEU A 129 -2.41 17.23 -3.00
N THR A 130 -3.01 17.95 -2.06
CA THR A 130 -3.33 17.43 -0.72
C THR A 130 -4.57 16.53 -0.75
N LYS A 131 -5.57 16.86 -1.58
CA LYS A 131 -6.83 16.14 -1.63
C LYS A 131 -7.33 16.04 -3.06
N VAL A 132 -7.29 14.83 -3.61
CA VAL A 132 -7.75 14.52 -4.95
C VAL A 132 -8.66 13.31 -4.89
N MET A 133 -9.77 13.37 -5.62
CA MET A 133 -10.60 12.19 -5.91
C MET A 133 -10.49 11.89 -7.38
N PHE A 134 -10.00 10.71 -7.72
CA PHE A 134 -9.91 10.24 -9.10
C PHE A 134 -11.19 9.52 -9.53
N SER A 135 -11.55 9.62 -10.80
CA SER A 135 -12.52 8.78 -11.47
C SER A 135 -11.88 7.43 -11.86
N ASP A 136 -12.73 6.44 -12.08
CA ASP A 136 -12.25 5.12 -12.50
C ASP A 136 -11.54 5.20 -13.85
N PRO A 137 -10.47 4.41 -14.04
CA PRO A 137 -9.64 4.54 -15.21
C PRO A 137 -10.42 4.14 -16.48
N GLN A 138 -10.35 4.99 -17.49
CA GLN A 138 -10.78 4.67 -18.84
C GLN A 138 -9.74 3.76 -19.48
N ILE A 139 -10.17 2.55 -19.82
CA ILE A 139 -9.32 1.56 -20.49
C ILE A 139 -9.60 1.64 -21.99
N GLU A 140 -8.61 2.05 -22.77
CA GLU A 140 -8.70 2.05 -24.22
C GLU A 140 -7.85 0.92 -24.82
N GLY A 141 -8.40 0.26 -25.85
CA GLY A 141 -7.70 -0.79 -26.58
C GLY A 141 -8.15 -0.84 -28.03
N LYS A 142 -7.20 -0.90 -28.96
CA LYS A 142 -7.47 -1.11 -30.39
C LYS A 142 -7.12 -2.55 -30.78
N THR A 143 -7.88 -3.10 -31.72
CA THR A 143 -7.59 -4.42 -32.30
C THR A 143 -6.62 -4.27 -33.46
N SER A 144 -5.43 -4.86 -33.33
CA SER A 144 -4.34 -5.00 -34.32
C SER A 144 -4.42 -4.10 -35.58
N GLU A 145 -3.68 -3.00 -35.54
CA GLU A 145 -3.02 -2.46 -36.74
C GLU A 145 -1.55 -2.91 -36.72
N GLU A 146 -0.86 -2.85 -37.87
CA GLU A 146 0.47 -3.44 -38.12
C GLU A 146 1.63 -2.88 -37.26
N ASP A 147 1.33 -2.00 -36.32
CA ASP A 147 2.25 -1.40 -35.35
C ASP A 147 1.87 -1.80 -33.91
N TRP A 148 2.88 -2.07 -33.08
CA TRP A 148 2.72 -2.45 -31.67
C TRP A 148 2.24 -1.26 -30.84
N GLU A 149 0.92 -0.98 -30.82
CA GLU A 149 0.33 0.00 -29.91
C GLU A 149 0.19 -0.61 -28.50
N PHE A 150 0.81 0.02 -27.51
CA PHE A 150 0.64 -0.34 -26.10
C PHE A 150 -0.71 0.22 -25.61
N SER A 151 -1.50 -0.60 -24.89
CA SER A 151 -2.71 -0.11 -24.21
C SER A 151 -2.33 0.94 -23.16
N SER A 152 -3.19 1.94 -23.00
CA SER A 152 -3.07 2.95 -21.94
C SER A 152 -4.35 3.03 -21.13
N GLU A 153 -4.18 3.37 -19.86
CA GLU A 153 -5.24 3.65 -18.91
C GLU A 153 -5.13 5.11 -18.50
N GLU A 154 -6.24 5.84 -18.63
CA GLU A 154 -6.33 7.24 -18.23
C GLU A 154 -7.27 7.40 -17.05
N SER A 155 -6.90 8.21 -16.07
CA SER A 155 -7.77 8.58 -14.96
C SER A 155 -7.73 10.10 -14.75
N GLU A 156 -8.91 10.69 -14.62
CA GLU A 156 -9.07 12.10 -14.27
C GLU A 156 -9.35 12.22 -12.78
N GLY A 157 -8.99 13.35 -12.19
CA GLY A 157 -9.25 13.62 -10.79
C GLY A 157 -9.56 15.08 -10.53
N THR A 158 -10.36 15.28 -9.50
CA THR A 158 -10.73 16.60 -9.01
C THR A 158 -9.90 16.90 -7.77
N ALA A 159 -9.12 17.98 -7.82
CA ALA A 159 -8.27 18.45 -6.73
C ALA A 159 -9.00 19.51 -5.91
N MET A 160 -9.23 19.21 -4.64
CA MET A 160 -9.96 20.04 -3.68
C MET A 160 -9.02 20.67 -2.65
N HIS A 161 -9.51 21.71 -1.97
CA HIS A 161 -8.85 22.19 -0.76
C HIS A 161 -9.03 21.17 0.36
N ARG A 162 -7.93 20.91 1.08
CA ARG A 162 -7.97 20.13 2.31
C ARG A 162 -8.79 20.90 3.35
N ILE A 163 -9.70 20.22 4.05
CA ILE A 163 -10.64 20.85 4.99
C ILE A 163 -9.90 21.41 6.20
N SER A 164 -8.89 20.69 6.68
CA SER A 164 -8.13 21.05 7.87
C SER A 164 -7.34 22.36 7.78
N ASP A 165 -6.74 22.68 6.63
CA ASP A 165 -5.88 23.86 6.49
C ASP A 165 -6.17 24.72 5.25
N GLY A 166 -7.13 24.34 4.41
CA GLY A 166 -7.44 25.02 3.17
C GLY A 166 -6.36 24.88 2.10
N THR A 167 -5.34 24.04 2.26
CA THR A 167 -4.28 23.86 1.27
C THR A 167 -4.75 22.87 0.20
N ARG A 168 -4.64 23.23 -1.08
CA ARG A 168 -4.87 22.32 -2.23
C ARG A 168 -3.58 21.86 -2.88
N LYS A 169 -2.62 22.77 -3.05
CA LYS A 169 -1.41 22.55 -3.82
C LYS A 169 -0.18 23.03 -3.07
N ILE A 170 0.84 22.18 -3.05
CA ILE A 170 2.14 22.45 -2.45
C ILE A 170 3.19 22.32 -3.56
N LEU A 171 4.13 23.28 -3.57
CA LEU A 171 5.22 23.33 -4.52
C LEU A 171 6.54 23.35 -3.77
N PHE A 172 7.46 22.51 -4.20
CA PHE A 172 8.86 22.52 -3.79
C PHE A 172 9.73 22.86 -5.01
N ASP A 173 10.72 23.73 -4.83
CA ASP A 173 11.72 24.04 -5.86
C ASP A 173 13.10 23.83 -5.26
N SER A 174 13.86 22.93 -5.87
CA SER A 174 15.20 22.57 -5.40
C SER A 174 16.27 23.63 -5.72
N ASP A 175 15.94 24.66 -6.51
CA ASP A 175 16.85 25.77 -6.86
C ASP A 175 17.02 26.79 -5.71
N LYS A 176 16.35 26.58 -4.56
CA LYS A 176 16.47 27.46 -3.38
C LYS A 176 17.58 27.00 -2.44
N GLU A 177 18.35 27.94 -1.88
CA GLU A 177 19.52 27.65 -1.03
C GLU A 177 19.20 26.78 0.20
N ASP A 178 18.03 26.96 0.84
CA ASP A 178 17.58 26.20 2.02
C ASP A 178 16.50 25.16 1.70
N ALA A 179 16.44 24.66 0.45
CA ALA A 179 15.41 23.73 0.03
C ALA A 179 15.53 22.37 0.76
N LYS A 180 14.58 22.09 1.67
CA LYS A 180 14.44 20.79 2.34
C LYS A 180 13.21 20.05 1.82
N GLU A 181 13.43 18.91 1.21
CA GLU A 181 12.35 18.08 0.66
C GLU A 181 11.45 17.50 1.77
N ASP A 182 12.00 17.24 2.96
CA ASP A 182 11.23 16.77 4.11
C ASP A 182 10.11 17.75 4.50
N GLU A 183 10.36 19.04 4.39
CA GLU A 183 9.37 20.09 4.69
C GLU A 183 8.22 20.09 3.67
N PHE A 184 8.46 19.63 2.44
CA PHE A 184 7.40 19.42 1.46
C PHE A 184 6.48 18.28 1.91
N PHE A 185 7.04 17.12 2.29
CA PHE A 185 6.24 15.98 2.73
C PHE A 185 5.51 16.25 4.05
N LYS A 186 6.16 16.92 5.02
CA LYS A 186 5.48 17.33 6.26
C LYS A 186 4.26 18.21 5.99
N LYS A 187 4.33 19.12 5.01
CA LYS A 187 3.18 19.95 4.65
C LYS A 187 2.11 19.17 3.88
N LEU A 188 2.53 18.23 3.03
CA LEU A 188 1.63 17.43 2.19
C LEU A 188 0.88 16.37 2.99
N ILE A 189 1.62 15.51 3.71
CA ILE A 189 1.10 14.32 4.39
C ILE A 189 1.29 14.35 5.91
N GLY A 190 1.89 15.40 6.48
CA GLY A 190 2.04 15.55 7.94
C GLY A 190 3.32 14.95 8.53
N THR A 191 4.05 14.18 7.73
CA THR A 191 5.26 13.44 8.12
C THR A 191 6.27 13.42 6.96
N THR A 192 7.49 12.90 7.16
CA THR A 192 8.45 12.70 6.06
C THR A 192 8.09 11.49 5.21
N LEU A 193 8.62 11.40 3.99
CA LEU A 193 8.41 10.23 3.15
C LEU A 193 9.05 8.97 3.75
N GLU A 194 10.23 9.08 4.37
CA GLU A 194 10.89 7.95 5.03
C GLU A 194 10.07 7.43 6.21
N GLU A 195 9.57 8.33 7.06
CA GLU A 195 8.69 7.97 8.17
C GLU A 195 7.38 7.38 7.64
N ALA A 196 6.75 7.99 6.64
CA ALA A 196 5.51 7.50 6.05
C ALA A 196 5.66 6.15 5.34
N SER A 197 6.79 5.92 4.68
CA SER A 197 7.15 4.65 4.05
C SER A 197 7.56 3.60 5.09
N SER A 198 8.07 4.01 6.25
CA SER A 198 8.34 3.11 7.39
C SER A 198 7.09 2.82 8.23
N ASP A 199 6.13 3.74 8.27
CA ASP A 199 4.79 3.59 8.87
C ASP A 199 3.88 2.74 7.98
N PHE A 200 4.35 2.32 6.79
CA PHE A 200 3.95 1.03 6.24
C PHE A 200 4.65 -0.11 6.96
N ASN A 201 4.25 -0.29 8.21
CA ASN A 201 3.69 -1.58 8.47
C ASN A 201 2.42 -1.67 7.59
N VAL A 202 2.58 -2.28 6.39
CA VAL A 202 1.63 -3.30 5.91
C VAL A 202 1.08 -3.92 7.18
N ALA A 203 -0.24 -3.84 7.44
CA ALA A 203 -0.88 -4.50 8.58
C ALA A 203 -0.05 -5.73 8.89
N GLU A 204 0.72 -5.69 10.00
CA GLU A 204 1.97 -6.46 10.12
C GLU A 204 1.72 -7.82 9.50
N ASP A 205 2.69 -8.36 8.75
CA ASP A 205 2.75 -9.81 8.66
C ASP A 205 2.91 -10.27 10.12
N VAL A 206 1.77 -10.37 10.83
CA VAL A 206 1.68 -10.57 12.26
C VAL A 206 2.06 -12.03 12.34
N LYS A 207 3.36 -12.22 12.49
CA LYS A 207 3.92 -13.54 12.54
C LYS A 207 3.50 -14.17 13.85
N VAL A 208 3.39 -15.48 13.80
CA VAL A 208 3.18 -16.30 14.98
C VAL A 208 4.27 -15.95 15.99
N ASN A 209 3.85 -15.50 17.17
CA ASN A 209 4.74 -15.18 18.28
C ASN A 209 4.85 -16.37 19.24
N SER A 210 3.78 -17.15 19.39
CA SER A 210 3.78 -18.36 20.21
C SER A 210 2.85 -19.43 19.66
N ILE A 211 3.23 -20.69 19.90
CA ILE A 211 2.41 -21.87 19.61
C ILE A 211 2.25 -22.65 20.91
N ALA A 212 1.01 -22.84 21.35
CA ALA A 212 0.66 -23.71 22.47
C ALA A 212 0.07 -25.02 21.93
N ILE A 213 0.62 -26.17 22.33
CA ILE A 213 0.07 -27.48 21.97
C ILE A 213 -0.72 -28.02 23.17
N GLU A 214 -1.98 -28.39 22.94
CA GLU A 214 -2.84 -29.04 23.92
C GLU A 214 -3.27 -30.44 23.47
N PRO A 215 -3.17 -31.46 24.35
CA PRO A 215 -2.49 -31.42 25.66
C PRO A 215 -0.96 -31.29 25.53
N SER A 216 -0.30 -30.60 26.47
CA SER A 216 1.16 -30.45 26.50
C SER A 216 1.89 -31.76 26.83
N SER A 217 1.19 -32.69 27.48
CA SER A 217 1.62 -34.08 27.66
C SER A 217 0.47 -35.05 27.45
N ALA A 218 0.69 -36.10 26.67
CA ALA A 218 -0.30 -37.16 26.43
C ALA A 218 0.29 -38.55 26.68
N GLN A 219 -0.59 -39.51 26.94
CA GLN A 219 -0.25 -40.93 26.95
C GLN A 219 -1.00 -41.65 25.83
N VAL A 220 -0.33 -42.55 25.15
CA VAL A 220 -0.91 -43.36 24.08
C VAL A 220 -0.39 -44.79 24.17
N GLN A 221 -1.23 -45.78 23.88
CA GLN A 221 -0.78 -47.17 23.80
C GLN A 221 -0.14 -47.46 22.43
N VAL A 222 0.69 -48.49 22.35
CA VAL A 222 1.18 -49.01 21.06
C VAL A 222 0.01 -49.34 20.12
N ASP A 223 0.13 -48.96 18.85
CA ASP A 223 -0.89 -49.01 17.79
C ASP A 223 -2.13 -48.12 18.00
N SER A 224 -2.17 -47.31 19.06
CA SER A 224 -3.25 -46.36 19.31
C SER A 224 -2.85 -44.95 18.88
N THR A 225 -3.84 -44.07 18.77
CA THR A 225 -3.64 -42.68 18.39
C THR A 225 -4.10 -41.70 19.46
N VAL A 226 -3.46 -40.53 19.50
CA VAL A 226 -3.88 -39.38 20.30
C VAL A 226 -3.80 -38.11 19.47
N GLN A 227 -4.75 -37.20 19.65
CA GLN A 227 -4.82 -35.94 18.93
C GLN A 227 -4.10 -34.85 19.73
N LEU A 228 -3.24 -34.08 19.06
CA LEU A 228 -2.67 -32.84 19.59
C LEU A 228 -3.22 -31.65 18.79
N SER A 229 -3.53 -30.55 19.48
CA SER A 229 -4.05 -29.34 18.87
C SER A 229 -3.13 -28.16 19.16
N ALA A 230 -2.64 -27.51 18.11
CA ALA A 230 -1.81 -26.30 18.23
C ALA A 230 -2.69 -25.05 18.14
N THR A 231 -2.50 -24.14 19.08
CA THR A 231 -3.10 -22.80 19.09
C THR A 231 -2.01 -21.77 18.88
N VAL A 232 -2.17 -20.96 17.84
CA VAL A 232 -1.25 -19.90 17.44
C VAL A 232 -1.69 -18.57 18.06
N GLN A 233 -0.74 -17.79 18.59
CA GLN A 233 -0.94 -16.41 19.00
C GLN A 233 0.09 -15.47 18.35
N PRO A 234 -0.30 -14.21 18.06
CA PRO A 234 -1.63 -13.61 18.29
C PRO A 234 -2.71 -14.09 17.30
N GLN A 235 -3.99 -13.91 17.63
CA GLN A 235 -5.11 -14.29 16.75
C GLN A 235 -5.13 -13.51 15.43
N GLU A 236 -4.44 -12.39 15.38
CA GLU A 236 -4.32 -11.52 14.20
C GLU A 236 -3.32 -12.07 13.18
N ALA A 237 -2.61 -13.17 13.50
CA ALA A 237 -1.68 -13.80 12.57
C ALA A 237 -2.36 -14.26 11.28
N LYS A 238 -1.77 -13.89 10.14
CA LYS A 238 -2.33 -14.15 8.80
C LYS A 238 -2.27 -15.62 8.41
N ILE A 239 -1.15 -16.28 8.71
CA ILE A 239 -0.94 -17.71 8.48
C ILE A 239 -0.91 -18.40 9.85
N LYS A 240 -1.96 -19.19 10.14
CA LYS A 240 -2.11 -19.92 11.40
C LYS A 240 -1.79 -21.40 11.28
N ASP A 241 -1.42 -21.85 10.08
CA ASP A 241 -1.09 -23.24 9.82
C ASP A 241 0.23 -23.61 10.50
N VAL A 242 0.24 -24.80 11.09
CA VAL A 242 1.43 -25.39 11.71
C VAL A 242 1.80 -26.70 11.00
N LEU A 243 3.07 -27.08 11.11
CA LEU A 243 3.59 -28.36 10.68
C LEU A 243 4.07 -29.16 11.89
N TYR A 244 3.51 -30.35 12.09
CA TYR A 244 3.96 -31.25 13.15
C TYR A 244 5.11 -32.13 12.67
N THR A 245 6.12 -32.28 13.54
CA THR A 245 7.29 -33.12 13.31
C THR A 245 7.69 -33.82 14.61
N THR A 246 8.41 -34.93 14.49
CA THR A 246 9.02 -35.65 15.62
C THR A 246 10.35 -36.23 15.18
N GLN A 247 11.35 -36.15 16.05
CA GLN A 247 12.63 -36.84 15.84
C GLN A 247 12.61 -38.25 16.43
N ASP A 248 11.64 -38.53 17.30
CA ASP A 248 11.50 -39.76 18.08
C ASP A 248 10.58 -40.79 17.39
N THR A 249 10.74 -40.95 16.07
CA THR A 249 9.87 -41.83 15.24
C THR A 249 9.92 -43.30 15.65
N GLN A 250 10.96 -43.71 16.37
CA GLN A 250 11.08 -45.04 16.97
C GLN A 250 10.05 -45.29 18.09
N TYR A 251 9.54 -44.23 18.73
CA TYR A 251 8.56 -44.30 19.81
C TYR A 251 7.17 -43.88 19.33
N ALA A 252 7.05 -42.77 18.60
CA ALA A 252 5.78 -42.32 18.05
C ALA A 252 5.95 -41.55 16.73
N THR A 253 4.99 -41.71 15.81
CA THR A 253 4.90 -40.91 14.57
C THR A 253 3.78 -39.89 14.67
N VAL A 254 3.89 -38.76 13.99
CA VAL A 254 2.84 -37.73 13.96
C VAL A 254 2.45 -37.40 12.52
N ASP A 255 1.16 -37.24 12.29
CA ASP A 255 0.65 -36.71 11.04
C ASP A 255 0.93 -35.21 10.95
N LYS A 256 1.58 -34.82 9.86
CA LYS A 256 2.20 -33.50 9.67
C LYS A 256 1.20 -32.33 9.68
N ASP A 257 -0.05 -32.55 9.26
CA ASP A 257 -1.05 -31.50 9.09
C ASP A 257 -2.15 -31.58 10.16
N THR A 258 -2.51 -32.79 10.59
CA THR A 258 -3.59 -32.99 11.56
C THR A 258 -3.12 -32.99 13.01
N GLY A 259 -1.85 -33.33 13.29
CA GLY A 259 -1.37 -33.46 14.68
C GLY A 259 -1.80 -34.77 15.36
N ILE A 260 -2.26 -35.76 14.60
CA ILE A 260 -2.56 -37.11 15.12
C ILE A 260 -1.25 -37.85 15.36
N VAL A 261 -0.99 -38.25 16.60
CA VAL A 261 0.18 -39.02 17.00
C VAL A 261 -0.18 -40.50 17.13
N THR A 262 0.63 -41.39 16.57
CA THR A 262 0.48 -42.85 16.64
C THR A 262 1.63 -43.44 17.45
N GLY A 263 1.31 -44.26 18.46
CA GLY A 263 2.31 -44.98 19.25
C GLY A 263 2.92 -46.16 18.49
N VAL A 264 4.26 -46.21 18.40
CA VAL A 264 5.03 -47.26 17.71
C VAL A 264 5.64 -48.24 18.70
N ALA A 265 6.34 -47.75 19.72
CA ALA A 265 7.00 -48.57 20.74
C ALA A 265 7.05 -47.85 22.08
N GLU A 266 7.16 -48.61 23.17
CA GLU A 266 7.27 -48.05 24.52
C GLU A 266 8.44 -47.06 24.63
N GLY A 267 8.15 -45.87 25.15
CA GLY A 267 9.12 -44.80 25.30
C GLY A 267 8.47 -43.43 25.31
N GLN A 268 9.27 -42.39 25.09
CA GLN A 268 8.81 -41.01 25.11
C GLN A 268 9.19 -40.34 23.78
N ALA A 269 8.24 -39.64 23.17
CA ALA A 269 8.45 -38.88 21.95
C ALA A 269 8.14 -37.40 22.17
N THR A 270 8.98 -36.53 21.60
CA THR A 270 8.74 -35.09 21.59
C THR A 270 8.17 -34.67 20.25
N ILE A 271 6.94 -34.15 20.26
CA ILE A 271 6.27 -33.62 19.07
C ILE A 271 6.48 -32.12 19.02
N THR A 272 6.92 -31.62 17.86
CA THR A 272 7.19 -30.20 17.60
C THR A 272 6.23 -29.68 16.53
N ALA A 273 5.44 -28.66 16.85
CA ALA A 273 4.63 -27.91 15.90
C ALA A 273 5.38 -26.64 15.48
N THR A 274 5.58 -26.43 14.19
CA THR A 274 6.30 -25.26 13.64
C THR A 274 5.36 -24.40 12.81
N ALA A 275 5.37 -23.08 13.00
CA ALA A 275 4.55 -22.18 12.19
C ALA A 275 4.98 -22.19 10.70
N LYS A 276 4.00 -22.19 9.79
CA LYS A 276 4.25 -22.15 8.33
C LYS A 276 4.38 -20.73 7.77
N ASP A 277 4.28 -19.71 8.60
CA ASP A 277 4.37 -18.28 8.26
C ASP A 277 5.82 -17.78 8.07
N GLY A 278 6.82 -18.67 8.21
CA GLY A 278 8.23 -18.33 8.11
C GLY A 278 8.79 -17.59 9.32
N SER A 279 8.06 -17.51 10.44
CA SER A 279 8.55 -16.98 11.73
C SER A 279 9.59 -17.87 12.39
N GLY A 280 9.55 -19.18 12.11
CA GLY A 280 10.37 -20.18 12.77
C GLY A 280 9.94 -20.47 14.22
N VAL A 281 8.78 -19.97 14.67
CA VAL A 281 8.26 -20.24 16.01
C VAL A 281 7.80 -21.70 16.11
N THR A 282 8.13 -22.33 17.22
CA THR A 282 7.82 -23.73 17.50
C THR A 282 7.16 -23.89 18.87
N GLY A 283 6.19 -24.80 18.96
CA GLY A 283 5.65 -25.33 20.21
C GLY A 283 5.98 -26.82 20.35
N THR A 284 6.07 -27.33 21.58
CA THR A 284 6.40 -28.75 21.82
C THR A 284 5.42 -29.42 22.78
N ALA A 285 5.14 -30.70 22.55
CA ALA A 285 4.37 -31.55 23.46
C ALA A 285 5.08 -32.91 23.62
N THR A 286 4.97 -33.49 24.81
CA THR A 286 5.57 -34.81 25.11
C THR A 286 4.52 -35.90 25.06
N VAL A 287 4.77 -36.97 24.33
CA VAL A 287 3.89 -38.14 24.25
C VAL A 287 4.61 -39.33 24.84
N THR A 288 4.04 -39.92 25.89
CA THR A 288 4.55 -41.15 26.50
C THR A 288 3.78 -42.34 25.95
N VAL A 289 4.49 -43.25 25.28
CA VAL A 289 3.92 -44.46 24.71
C VAL A 289 4.01 -45.58 25.72
N THR A 290 2.87 -46.13 26.11
CA THR A 290 2.75 -47.24 27.06
C THR A 290 2.49 -48.56 26.33
N PRO A 291 2.88 -49.71 26.92
CA PRO A 291 2.59 -51.00 26.33
C PRO A 291 1.08 -51.20 26.17
N LYS A 292 0.71 -51.92 25.11
CA LYS A 292 -0.67 -52.31 24.85
C LYS A 292 -1.13 -53.24 25.99
N SER A 293 -2.15 -52.83 26.73
CA SER A 293 -2.74 -53.71 27.73
C SER A 293 -3.46 -54.84 26.98
N LEU A 294 -2.97 -56.07 27.18
CA LEU A 294 -3.54 -57.30 26.63
C LEU A 294 -4.88 -57.65 27.29
#